data_AF-A0A538JMJ8-F1
#
_entry.id   AF-A0A538JMJ8-F1
#
_cell.length_a   1.000
_cell.length_b   1.000
_cell.length_c   1.000
_cell.angle_alpha   90.00
_cell.angle_beta   90.00
_cell.angle_gamma   90.00
#
_symmetry.space_group_name_H-M   'P 1'
#
loop_
_entity.id
_entity.type
_entity.pdbx_description
1 polymer ?
#
loop_
_entity_poly.entity_id
_entity_poly.type
_entity_poly.pdbx_seq_one_letter_code
_entity_poly.pdbx_strand_id
1 'polypeptide(L)' 'MHAALDLFEDMLDGRHYLLGEFGIADVIAFPFLKYALGVPAGDDELFHEVLFEHQPLEGRPRVEAWIERVDGHPRS' A
#
# COMPACT_ATOMS: atom_id res chain seq x y z
N MET A 1 -11.81 -4.33 -4.48
CA MET A 1 -10.59 -4.10 -3.67
C MET A 1 -10.86 -3.44 -2.32
N HIS A 2 -11.98 -2.73 -2.11
CA HIS A 2 -12.28 -2.06 -0.83
C HIS A 2 -12.15 -2.97 0.39
N ALA A 3 -12.78 -4.15 0.37
CA ALA A 3 -12.69 -5.12 1.47
C ALA A 3 -11.25 -5.59 1.77
N ALA A 4 -10.37 -5.62 0.75
CA ALA A 4 -8.96 -5.95 0.97
C ALA A 4 -8.22 -4.78 1.63
N LEU A 5 -8.49 -3.54 1.22
CA LEU A 5 -7.92 -2.36 1.87
C LEU A 5 -8.41 -2.19 3.30
N ASP A 6 -9.67 -2.48 3.58
CA ASP A 6 -10.21 -2.46 4.95
C ASP A 6 -9.52 -3.51 5.83
N LEU A 7 -9.23 -4.70 5.30
CA LEU A 7 -8.42 -5.70 5.98
C LEU A 7 -7.00 -5.18 6.30
N PHE A 8 -6.33 -4.53 5.36
CA PHE A 8 -4.99 -3.95 5.61
C PHE A 8 -5.03 -2.81 6.63
N GLU A 9 -6.05 -1.96 6.57
CA GLU A 9 -6.29 -0.89 7.54
C GLU A 9 -6.45 -1.46 8.96
N ASP A 10 -7.24 -2.53 9.12
CA ASP A 10 -7.45 -3.23 10.39
C ASP A 10 -6.17 -3.93 10.88
N MET A 11 -5.42 -4.57 9.98
CA MET A 11 -4.15 -5.22 10.32
C MET A 11 -3.10 -4.24 10.86
N LEU A 12 -3.17 -2.98 10.42
CA LEU A 12 -2.28 -1.90 10.84
C LEU A 12 -2.76 -1.18 12.10
N ASP A 13 -3.92 -1.54 12.67
CA ASP A 13 -4.38 -0.91 13.91
C ASP A 13 -3.45 -1.26 15.08
N GLY A 14 -2.83 -0.21 15.64
CA GLY A 14 -1.80 -0.34 16.68
C GLY A 14 -0.46 -0.93 16.21
N ARG A 15 -0.20 -1.03 14.89
CA ARG A 15 1.05 -1.58 14.33
C ARG A 15 1.67 -0.67 13.28
N HIS A 16 3.00 -0.73 13.17
CA HIS A 16 3.73 0.01 12.13
C HIS A 16 3.82 -0.77 10.79
N TYR A 17 3.76 -2.10 10.86
CA TYR A 17 3.88 -3.02 9.72
C TYR A 17 2.84 -4.13 9.83
N LEU A 18 2.57 -4.85 8.74
CA LEU A 18 1.42 -5.76 8.63
C LEU A 18 1.39 -6.83 9.74
N LEU A 19 2.57 -7.32 10.14
CA LEU A 19 2.72 -8.32 11.20
C LEU A 19 3.53 -7.78 12.40
N GLY A 20 3.54 -6.46 12.61
CA GLY A 20 4.20 -5.79 13.74
C GLY A 20 5.58 -5.21 13.38
N GLU A 21 6.51 -6.07 12.95
CA GLU A 21 7.83 -5.67 12.44
C GLU A 21 7.86 -5.74 10.91
N PHE A 22 8.76 -4.97 10.29
CA PHE A 22 8.94 -4.99 8.83
C PHE A 22 9.39 -6.39 8.39
N GLY A 23 8.71 -6.96 7.41
CA GLY A 23 9.05 -8.29 6.94
C GLY A 23 8.44 -8.66 5.61
N ILE A 24 8.42 -9.97 5.35
CA ILE A 24 8.02 -10.53 4.05
C ILE A 24 6.58 -10.16 3.67
N ALA A 25 5.70 -9.99 4.65
CA ALA A 25 4.32 -9.55 4.40
C ALA A 25 4.30 -8.15 3.74
N ASP A 26 5.11 -7.22 4.24
CA ASP A 26 5.19 -5.87 3.68
C ASP A 26 5.80 -5.89 2.28
N VAL A 27 6.87 -6.67 2.10
CA VAL A 27 7.56 -6.83 0.82
C VAL A 27 6.64 -7.41 -0.26
N ILE A 28 5.76 -8.34 0.09
CA ILE A 28 4.81 -8.96 -0.85
C ILE A 28 3.64 -8.03 -1.16
N ALA A 29 3.11 -7.32 -0.16
CA ALA A 29 1.93 -6.49 -0.33
C ALA A 29 2.25 -5.15 -1.02
N PHE A 30 3.41 -4.56 -0.72
CA PHE A 30 3.79 -3.22 -1.15
C PHE A 30 3.74 -2.99 -2.67
N PRO A 31 4.23 -3.90 -3.53
CA PRO A 31 4.19 -3.70 -4.97
C PRO A 31 2.78 -3.47 -5.53
N PHE A 32 1.73 -3.95 -4.85
CA PHE A 32 0.34 -3.79 -5.27
C PHE A 32 -0.33 -2.57 -4.64
N LEU A 33 -0.07 -2.34 -3.35
CA LEU A 33 -0.77 -1.31 -2.58
C LEU A 33 -0.20 0.08 -2.77
N LYS A 34 1.08 0.22 -3.17
CA LYS A 34 1.73 1.53 -3.34
C LYS A 34 1.01 2.44 -4.33
N TYR A 35 0.33 1.86 -5.33
CA TYR A 35 -0.37 2.61 -6.37
C TYR A 35 -1.64 3.30 -5.86
N ALA A 36 -2.10 3.00 -4.64
CA ALA A 36 -3.18 3.75 -4.00
C ALA A 36 -2.83 5.25 -3.82
N LEU A 37 -1.53 5.60 -3.76
CA LEU A 37 -1.05 6.98 -3.74
C LEU A 37 -0.98 7.64 -5.13
N GLY A 38 -1.16 6.87 -6.19
CA GLY A 38 -1.05 7.34 -7.57
C GLY A 38 -0.07 6.51 -8.40
N VAL A 39 -0.10 6.78 -9.70
CA VAL A 39 0.77 6.17 -10.70
C VAL A 39 1.86 7.19 -11.09
N PRO A 40 3.15 6.81 -11.10
CA PRO A 40 4.22 7.72 -11.52
C PRO A 40 4.03 8.21 -12.95
N ALA A 41 4.48 9.44 -13.23
CA ALA A 41 4.45 9.98 -14.59
C ALA A 41 5.34 9.14 -15.53
N GLY A 42 4.79 8.72 -16.67
CA GLY A 42 5.49 7.88 -17.66
C GLY A 42 5.49 6.38 -17.35
N ASP A 43 4.70 5.94 -16.37
CA ASP A 43 4.38 4.53 -16.17
C ASP A 43 3.27 4.13 -17.15
N ASP A 44 3.63 3.34 -18.18
CA ASP A 44 2.71 2.93 -19.26
C ASP A 44 2.02 1.57 -18.97
N GLU A 45 2.19 1.01 -17.77
CA GLU A 45 1.59 -0.27 -17.39
C GLU A 45 0.13 -0.08 -16.95
N LEU A 46 -0.81 -0.41 -17.85
CA LEU A 46 -2.26 -0.29 -17.61
C LEU A 46 -2.75 -0.94 -16.31
N PHE A 47 -2.07 -2.00 -15.85
CA PHE A 47 -2.44 -2.64 -14.60
C PHE A 47 -2.27 -1.70 -13.39
N HIS A 48 -1.28 -0.80 -13.40
CA HIS A 48 -1.07 0.15 -12.32
C HIS A 48 -2.17 1.22 -12.27
N GLU A 49 -2.70 1.65 -13.42
CA GLU A 49 -3.86 2.54 -13.48
C GLU A 49 -5.10 1.86 -12.86
N VAL A 50 -5.37 0.61 -13.24
CA VAL A 50 -6.46 -0.19 -12.66
C VAL A 50 -6.30 -0.33 -11.14
N LEU A 51 -5.07 -0.51 -10.65
CA LEU A 51 -4.79 -0.56 -9.23
C LEU A 51 -5.11 0.77 -8.53
N PHE A 52 -4.73 1.90 -9.10
CA PHE A 52 -5.04 3.23 -8.55
C PHE A 52 -6.55 3.49 -8.53
N GLU A 53 -7.25 3.25 -9.64
CA GLU A 53 -8.70 3.47 -9.78
C GLU A 53 -9.52 2.66 -8.77
N HIS A 54 -9.05 1.48 -8.40
CA HIS A 54 -9.76 0.57 -7.49
C HIS A 54 -9.26 0.60 -6.04
N GLN A 55 -8.31 1.47 -5.70
CA GLN A 55 -7.75 1.58 -4.34
C GLN A 55 -7.98 2.96 -3.70
N PRO A 56 -9.23 3.34 -3.40
CA PRO A 56 -9.48 4.62 -2.72
C PRO A 56 -8.93 4.59 -1.28
N LEU A 57 -8.13 5.60 -0.95
CA LEU A 57 -7.56 5.75 0.40
C LEU A 57 -8.47 6.49 1.39
N GLU A 58 -9.59 7.07 0.93
CA GLU A 58 -10.51 7.77 1.82
C GLU A 58 -10.98 6.85 2.97
N GLY A 59 -10.73 7.29 4.20
CA GLY A 59 -11.02 6.54 5.43
C GLY A 59 -9.96 5.50 5.83
N ARG A 60 -8.80 5.43 5.14
CA ARG A 60 -7.74 4.43 5.36
C ARG A 60 -6.37 5.07 5.64
N PRO A 61 -6.25 5.92 6.67
CA PRO A 61 -5.03 6.66 6.94
C PRO A 61 -3.86 5.77 7.35
N ARG A 62 -4.10 4.56 7.90
CA ARG A 62 -3.00 3.67 8.31
C ARG A 62 -2.37 3.01 7.10
N VAL A 63 -3.17 2.62 6.10
CA VAL A 63 -2.67 2.11 4.82
C VAL A 63 -1.82 3.18 4.13
N GLU A 64 -2.31 4.41 4.03
CA GLU A 64 -1.55 5.54 3.47
C GLU A 64 -0.19 5.71 4.17
N ALA A 65 -0.20 5.83 5.50
CA ALA A 65 1.03 5.97 6.29
C ALA A 65 1.96 4.74 6.21
N TRP A 66 1.41 3.54 5.97
CA TRP A 66 2.20 2.34 5.76
C TRP A 66 2.88 2.33 4.38
N ILE A 67 2.20 2.78 3.32
CA ILE A 67 2.80 2.89 1.98
C ILE A 67 4.01 3.83 2.05
N GLU A 68 3.85 5.03 2.62
CA GLU A 68 4.94 6.01 2.74
C GLU A 68 6.14 5.45 3.51
N ARG A 69 5.87 4.71 4.60
CA ARG A 69 6.90 4.08 5.42
C ARG A 69 7.66 2.99 4.67
N VAL A 70 6.95 2.14 3.92
CA VAL A 70 7.58 1.06 3.14
C VAL A 70 8.38 1.64 1.96
N ASP A 71 7.87 2.67 1.29
CA ASP A 71 8.55 3.32 0.17
C ASP A 71 9.87 4.01 0.57
N GLY A 72 9.95 4.46 1.83
CA GLY A 72 11.16 5.07 2.40
C GLY A 72 12.29 4.09 2.75
N HIS A 73 12.08 2.77 2.64
CA HIS A 73 13.16 1.80 2.88
C HIS A 73 14.23 1.83 1.79
N PRO A 74 15.52 1.61 2.12
CA PRO A 74 16.59 1.53 1.14
C PRO A 74 16.30 0.45 0.09
N ARG A 75 16.47 0.81 -1.19
CA ARG A 75 16.52 -0.13 -2.30
C ARG A 75 17.99 -0.44 -2.57
N SER A 76 18.36 -1.72 -2.57
CA SER A 76 19.72 -2.19 -2.85
C SER A 76 20.15 -1.91 -4.28
#